data_AF-A0A5I1MHG7-F1
#
_entry.id   AF-A0A5I1MHG7-F1
#
_cell.length_a   1.000
_cell.length_b   1.000
_cell.length_c   1.000
_cell.angle_alpha   90.00
_cell.angle_beta   90.00
_cell.angle_gamma   90.00
#
_symmetry.space_group_name_H-M   'P 1'
#
loop_
_entity.id
_entity.type
_entity.pdbx_description
1 polymer ?
#
loop_
_entity_poly.entity_id
_entity_poly.type
_entity_poly.pdbx_seq_one_letter_code
_entity_poly.pdbx_strand_id
1 'polypeptide(L)'
;MARPTKYQAAYAEQARKLCLLGYTDAELADFFDVDEATINRWKKEHHEFCESIKKGKSVADGEVAAKLFHRATGYEHPEDDIRTVDGKIVITPTIKHYPPDTTAAIFWLKNRQKNKWRDKQDHELSGEIQVVNKPLSDLFENDST
;
A
#
# COMPACT_ATOMS: atom_id res chain seq x y z
N MET A 1 -6.62 -13.33 -31.15
CA MET A 1 -7.73 -13.34 -30.17
C MET A 1 -8.08 -11.90 -29.87
N ALA A 2 -9.37 -11.55 -29.88
CA ALA A 2 -9.80 -10.15 -29.72
C ALA A 2 -9.77 -9.76 -28.24
N ARG A 3 -9.06 -8.67 -27.94
CA ARG A 3 -8.95 -8.08 -26.60
C ARG A 3 -10.34 -7.58 -26.15
N PRO A 4 -10.97 -8.16 -25.11
CA PRO A 4 -12.29 -7.72 -24.67
C PRO A 4 -12.17 -6.37 -23.96
N THR A 5 -12.43 -5.28 -24.68
CA THR A 5 -12.35 -3.91 -24.15
C THR A 5 -13.59 -3.49 -23.37
N LYS A 6 -14.68 -4.28 -23.42
CA LYS A 6 -15.98 -3.93 -22.86
C LYS A 6 -16.13 -4.44 -21.43
N TYR A 7 -16.49 -3.54 -20.53
CA TYR A 7 -16.78 -3.85 -19.12
C TYR A 7 -17.94 -4.85 -18.99
N GLN A 8 -17.83 -5.75 -18.00
CA GLN A 8 -18.90 -6.64 -17.57
C GLN A 8 -19.14 -6.46 -16.07
N ALA A 9 -20.40 -6.46 -15.63
CA ALA A 9 -20.73 -6.29 -14.21
C ALA A 9 -20.08 -7.37 -13.31
N ALA A 10 -19.86 -8.58 -13.84
CA ALA A 10 -19.15 -9.66 -13.15
C ALA A 10 -17.69 -9.30 -12.79
N TYR A 11 -17.06 -8.36 -13.50
CA TYR A 11 -15.69 -7.93 -13.22
C TYR A 11 -15.57 -7.18 -11.89
N ALA A 12 -16.65 -6.57 -11.38
CA ALA A 12 -16.64 -5.94 -10.06
C ALA A 12 -16.33 -6.95 -8.94
N GLU A 13 -17.02 -8.08 -8.95
CA GLU A 13 -16.81 -9.11 -7.92
C GLU A 13 -15.46 -9.82 -8.09
N GLN A 14 -14.98 -10.00 -9.33
CA GLN A 14 -13.64 -10.53 -9.60
C GLN A 14 -12.56 -9.58 -9.09
N ALA A 15 -12.67 -8.28 -9.39
CA ALA A 15 -11.75 -7.26 -8.92
C ALA A 15 -11.74 -7.16 -7.39
N ARG A 16 -12.90 -7.30 -6.73
CA ARG A 16 -12.96 -7.37 -5.26
C ARG A 16 -12.12 -8.51 -4.71
N LYS A 17 -12.27 -9.72 -5.25
CA LYS A 17 -11.55 -10.92 -4.81
C LYS A 17 -10.04 -10.79 -5.07
N LEU A 18 -9.65 -10.26 -6.22
CA LEU A 18 -8.24 -10.03 -6.55
C LEU A 18 -7.63 -8.96 -5.63
N CYS A 19 -8.34 -7.86 -5.35
CA CYS A 19 -7.87 -6.86 -4.38
C CYS A 19 -7.75 -7.41 -2.95
N LEU A 20 -8.62 -8.37 -2.55
CA LEU A 20 -8.47 -9.07 -1.27
C LEU A 20 -7.19 -9.91 -1.21
N LEU A 21 -6.71 -10.40 -2.36
CA LEU A 21 -5.44 -11.10 -2.48
C LEU A 21 -4.24 -10.15 -2.61
N GLY A 22 -4.47 -8.83 -2.55
CA GLY A 22 -3.41 -7.81 -2.60
C GLY A 22 -3.07 -7.31 -4.00
N TYR A 23 -3.89 -7.62 -5.01
CA TYR A 23 -3.61 -7.17 -6.39
C TYR A 23 -3.67 -5.64 -6.51
N THR A 24 -2.68 -5.10 -7.21
CA THR A 24 -2.59 -3.72 -7.64
C THR A 24 -3.44 -3.45 -8.89
N ASP A 25 -3.61 -2.18 -9.24
CA ASP A 25 -4.37 -1.81 -10.43
C ASP A 25 -3.70 -2.26 -11.74
N ALA A 26 -2.37 -2.36 -11.75
CA ALA A 26 -1.59 -2.91 -12.86
C ALA A 26 -1.80 -4.42 -13.00
N GLU A 27 -1.74 -5.17 -11.90
CA GLU A 27 -1.98 -6.62 -11.91
C GLU A 27 -3.44 -6.97 -12.25
N LEU A 28 -4.40 -6.10 -11.87
CA LEU A 28 -5.77 -6.21 -12.36
C LEU A 28 -5.84 -6.01 -13.88
N ALA A 29 -5.11 -5.02 -14.41
CA ALA A 29 -5.08 -4.76 -15.85
C ALA A 29 -4.54 -5.98 -16.61
N ASP A 30 -3.44 -6.56 -16.12
CA ASP A 30 -2.85 -7.79 -16.65
C ASP A 30 -3.83 -8.97 -16.57
N PHE A 31 -4.52 -9.15 -15.43
CA PHE A 31 -5.51 -10.23 -15.26
C PHE A 31 -6.68 -10.13 -16.24
N PHE A 32 -7.18 -8.92 -16.49
CA PHE A 32 -8.29 -8.68 -17.41
C PHE A 32 -7.84 -8.55 -18.88
N ASP A 33 -6.53 -8.64 -19.16
CA ASP A 33 -5.94 -8.40 -20.49
C ASP A 33 -6.31 -7.02 -21.06
N VAL A 34 -6.38 -6.01 -20.17
CA VAL A 34 -6.69 -4.62 -20.53
C VAL A 34 -5.56 -3.69 -20.11
N ASP A 35 -5.60 -2.46 -20.60
CA ASP A 35 -4.62 -1.45 -20.23
C ASP A 35 -4.99 -0.85 -18.87
N GLU A 36 -4.01 -0.38 -18.09
CA GLU A 36 -4.27 0.27 -16.81
C GLU A 36 -5.21 1.48 -16.97
N ALA A 37 -5.12 2.21 -18.09
CA ALA A 37 -6.05 3.30 -18.42
C ALA A 37 -7.50 2.81 -18.57
N THR A 38 -7.70 1.56 -19.00
CA THR A 38 -9.04 0.94 -19.08
C THR A 38 -9.57 0.61 -17.70
N ILE A 39 -8.75 0.07 -16.80
CA ILE A 39 -9.12 -0.12 -15.38
C ILE A 39 -9.48 1.22 -14.73
N ASN A 40 -8.68 2.26 -14.98
CA ASN A 40 -8.93 3.61 -14.46
C ASN A 40 -10.21 4.24 -15.05
N ARG A 41 -10.54 3.97 -16.31
CA ARG A 41 -11.81 4.35 -16.93
C ARG A 41 -12.98 3.63 -16.28
N TRP A 42 -12.90 2.31 -16.09
CA TRP A 42 -13.95 1.53 -15.42
C TRP A 42 -14.23 2.01 -13.99
N LYS A 43 -13.20 2.42 -13.23
CA LYS A 43 -13.39 3.03 -11.90
C LYS A 43 -14.19 4.34 -11.94
N LYS A 44 -14.07 5.12 -13.01
CA LYS A 44 -14.79 6.40 -13.18
C LYS A 44 -16.22 6.18 -13.67
N GLU A 45 -16.39 5.27 -14.63
CA GLU A 45 -17.68 5.04 -15.31
C GLU A 45 -18.59 4.08 -14.54
N HIS A 46 -18.03 3.18 -13.73
CA HIS A 46 -18.79 2.14 -13.01
C HIS A 46 -18.55 2.23 -11.50
N HIS A 47 -19.52 2.82 -10.80
CA HIS A 47 -19.46 3.02 -9.35
C HIS A 47 -19.26 1.70 -8.58
N GLU A 48 -20.01 0.65 -8.94
CA GLU A 48 -19.91 -0.67 -8.29
C GLU A 48 -18.52 -1.31 -8.42
N PHE A 49 -17.86 -1.14 -9.58
CA PHE A 49 -16.49 -1.61 -9.79
C PHE A 49 -15.51 -0.87 -8.87
N CYS A 50 -15.64 0.45 -8.79
CA CYS A 50 -14.84 1.29 -7.92
C CYS A 50 -15.03 0.93 -6.44
N GLU A 51 -16.28 0.76 -6.00
CA GLU A 51 -16.59 0.33 -4.63
C GLU A 51 -16.00 -1.05 -4.31
N SER A 52 -16.10 -1.99 -5.25
CA SER A 52 -15.59 -3.35 -5.10
C SER A 52 -14.07 -3.36 -4.90
N ILE A 53 -13.33 -2.60 -5.71
CA ILE A 53 -11.88 -2.43 -5.56
C ILE A 53 -11.55 -1.82 -4.20
N LYS A 54 -12.23 -0.73 -3.81
CA LYS A 54 -12.00 -0.06 -2.52
C LYS A 54 -12.23 -1.01 -1.34
N LYS A 55 -13.34 -1.75 -1.33
CA LYS A 55 -13.66 -2.73 -0.30
C LYS A 55 -12.59 -3.82 -0.20
N GLY A 56 -12.15 -4.35 -1.35
CA GLY A 56 -11.09 -5.36 -1.38
C GLY A 56 -9.76 -4.84 -0.80
N LYS A 57 -9.31 -3.67 -1.27
CA LYS A 57 -8.05 -3.06 -0.81
C LYS A 57 -8.10 -2.70 0.68
N SER A 58 -9.20 -2.12 1.16
CA SER A 58 -9.34 -1.74 2.58
C SER A 58 -9.24 -2.93 3.53
N VAL A 59 -9.75 -4.11 3.14
CA VAL A 59 -9.63 -5.33 3.95
C VAL A 59 -8.19 -5.85 3.93
N ALA A 60 -7.57 -5.94 2.75
CA ALA A 60 -6.17 -6.36 2.64
C ALA A 60 -5.21 -5.44 3.42
N ASP A 61 -5.38 -4.12 3.27
CA ASP A 61 -4.63 -3.10 4.01
C ASP A 61 -4.88 -3.22 5.52
N GLY A 62 -6.12 -3.51 5.92
CA GLY A 62 -6.50 -3.73 7.32
C GLY A 62 -5.78 -4.93 7.95
N GLU A 63 -5.65 -6.05 7.22
CA GLU A 63 -4.92 -7.22 7.68
C GLU A 63 -3.43 -6.93 7.87
N VAL A 64 -2.81 -6.22 6.91
CA VAL A 64 -1.42 -5.80 7.02
C VAL A 64 -1.24 -4.87 8.23
N ALA A 65 -2.15 -3.92 8.43
CA ALA A 65 -2.12 -3.01 9.58
C ALA A 65 -2.24 -3.76 10.91
N ALA A 66 -3.09 -4.79 11.01
CA ALA A 66 -3.22 -5.62 12.20
C ALA A 66 -1.95 -6.40 12.50
N LYS A 67 -1.37 -7.08 11.49
CA LYS A 67 -0.11 -7.82 11.62
C LYS A 67 1.06 -6.90 11.98
N LEU A 68 1.14 -5.72 11.37
CA LEU A 68 2.15 -4.72 11.68
C LEU A 68 2.00 -4.21 13.13
N PHE A 69 0.77 -4.01 13.61
CA PHE A 69 0.52 -3.63 15.00
C PHE A 69 1.01 -4.72 15.97
N HIS A 70 0.67 -5.99 15.73
CA HIS A 70 1.19 -7.11 16.54
C HIS A 70 2.72 -7.13 16.59
N ARG A 71 3.38 -6.90 15.46
CA ARG A 71 4.84 -6.81 15.40
C ARG A 71 5.39 -5.57 16.12
N ALA A 72 4.69 -4.43 16.03
CA ALA A 72 5.07 -3.19 16.71
C ALA A 72 4.93 -3.25 18.24
N THR A 73 3.99 -4.05 18.77
CA THR A 73 3.79 -4.22 20.22
C THR A 73 4.51 -5.43 20.80
N GLY A 74 5.04 -6.30 19.95
CA GLY A 74 5.46 -7.64 20.34
C GLY A 74 4.27 -8.57 20.52
N TYR A 75 4.53 -9.88 20.42
CA TYR A 75 3.52 -10.92 20.58
C TYR A 75 4.16 -12.25 20.99
N GLU A 76 3.33 -13.15 21.49
CA GLU A 76 3.73 -14.51 21.85
C GLU A 76 3.04 -15.50 20.90
N HIS A 77 3.76 -16.55 20.52
CA HIS A 77 3.24 -17.60 19.66
C HIS A 77 3.62 -18.98 20.21
N PRO A 78 2.65 -19.91 20.34
CA PRO A 78 2.96 -21.28 20.73
C PRO A 78 3.77 -21.98 19.63
N GLU A 79 4.94 -22.50 19.97
CA GLU A 79 5.81 -23.25 19.07
C GLU A 79 6.13 -24.60 19.70
N ASP A 80 5.97 -25.67 18.93
CA ASP A 80 6.33 -27.01 19.35
C ASP A 80 7.82 -27.24 19.06
N ASP A 81 8.61 -27.42 20.11
CA ASP A 81 10.02 -27.79 19.99
C ASP A 81 10.11 -29.32 19.84
N ILE A 82 10.43 -29.76 18.62
CA ILE A 82 10.52 -31.17 18.26
C ILE A 82 11.98 -31.61 18.37
N ARG A 83 12.28 -32.42 19.39
CA ARG A 83 13.62 -32.98 19.62
C ARG A 83 13.58 -34.50 19.56
N THR A 84 14.64 -35.10 19.03
CA THR A 84 14.82 -36.55 19.09
C THR A 84 15.74 -36.89 20.26
N VAL A 85 15.20 -37.57 21.28
CA VAL A 85 15.97 -38.05 22.44
C VAL A 85 15.82 -39.56 22.48
N ASP A 86 16.94 -40.29 22.46
CA ASP A 86 16.98 -41.76 22.48
C ASP A 86 16.10 -42.44 21.43
N GLY A 87 16.09 -41.90 20.21
CA GLY A 87 15.32 -42.44 19.08
C GLY A 87 13.80 -42.23 19.17
N LYS A 88 13.31 -41.47 20.17
CA LYS A 88 11.91 -41.07 20.31
C LYS A 88 11.74 -39.58 20.02
N ILE A 89 10.67 -39.24 19.31
CA ILE A 89 10.27 -37.86 19.05
C ILE A 89 9.61 -37.33 20.32
N VAL A 90 10.21 -36.31 20.92
CA VAL A 90 9.66 -35.57 22.07
C VAL A 90 9.20 -34.21 21.57
N ILE A 91 7.90 -33.94 21.72
CA ILE A 91 7.29 -32.65 21.37
C ILE A 91 7.12 -31.88 22.67
N THR A 92 7.82 -30.76 22.81
CA THR A 92 7.67 -29.87 23.97
C THR A 92 6.93 -28.61 23.55
N PRO A 93 5.71 -28.35 24.05
CA PRO A 93 5.02 -27.09 23.76
C PRO A 93 5.77 -25.95 24.45
N THR A 94 6.23 -24.99 23.67
CA THR A 94 6.92 -23.79 24.16
C THR A 94 6.19 -22.53 23.71
N ILE A 95 6.36 -21.43 24.45
CA ILE A 95 5.84 -20.12 24.03
C ILE A 95 7.04 -19.28 23.58
N LYS A 96 7.05 -18.92 22.30
CA LYS A 96 8.06 -18.04 21.75
C LYS A 96 7.60 -16.60 21.84
N HIS A 97 8.37 -15.81 22.56
CA HIS A 97 8.15 -14.38 22.68
C HIS A 97 8.88 -13.62 21.57
N TYR A 98 8.13 -12.89 20.75
CA TYR A 98 8.63 -11.98 19.74
C TYR A 98 8.59 -10.55 20.31
N PRO A 99 9.75 -9.93 20.59
CA PRO A 99 9.78 -8.59 21.16
C PRO A 99 9.22 -7.55 20.16
N PRO A 100 8.80 -6.38 20.66
CA PRO A 100 8.41 -5.25 19.83
C PRO A 100 9.48 -4.88 18.80
N ASP A 101 9.06 -4.72 17.54
CA ASP A 101 9.92 -4.24 16.46
C ASP A 101 9.92 -2.70 16.41
N THR A 102 11.08 -2.10 16.63
CA THR A 102 11.24 -0.64 16.70
C THR A 102 10.87 0.04 15.38
N THR A 103 11.21 -0.57 14.24
CA THR A 103 10.87 -0.05 12.91
C THR A 103 9.36 -0.04 12.69
N ALA A 104 8.66 -1.15 12.99
CA ALA A 104 7.20 -1.20 12.93
C ALA A 104 6.53 -0.16 13.84
N ALA A 105 7.06 0.03 15.05
CA ALA A 105 6.58 1.06 15.98
C ALA A 105 6.78 2.49 15.42
N ILE A 106 7.95 2.79 14.85
CA ILE A 106 8.23 4.09 14.21
C ILE A 106 7.28 4.34 13.04
N PHE A 107 7.10 3.36 12.14
CA PHE A 107 6.16 3.49 11.02
C PHE A 107 4.73 3.74 11.50
N TRP A 108 4.28 3.00 12.50
CA TRP A 108 2.95 3.16 13.09
C TRP A 108 2.74 4.57 13.67
N LEU A 109 3.70 5.05 14.45
CA LEU A 109 3.65 6.36 15.11
C LEU A 109 3.77 7.50 14.11
N LYS A 110 4.61 7.39 13.08
CA LYS A 110 4.67 8.34 11.95
C LYS A 110 3.34 8.43 11.23
N ASN A 111 2.61 7.32 11.06
CA ASN A 111 1.33 7.31 10.37
C ASN A 111 0.16 7.85 11.22
N ARG A 112 0.06 7.45 12.50
CA ARG A 112 -1.06 7.83 13.39
C ARG A 112 -0.84 9.12 14.18
N GLN A 113 0.40 9.45 14.50
CA GLN A 113 0.79 10.62 15.31
C GLN A 113 1.73 11.53 14.52
N LYS A 114 1.38 11.82 13.25
CA LYS A 114 2.16 12.66 12.32
C LYS A 114 2.70 13.93 12.97
N ASN A 115 1.87 14.66 13.72
CA ASN A 115 2.27 15.92 14.34
C ASN A 115 3.41 15.79 15.36
N LYS A 116 3.59 14.61 15.97
CA LYS A 116 4.62 14.34 16.99
C LYS A 116 5.84 13.60 16.43
N TRP A 117 5.64 12.76 15.40
CA TRP A 117 6.65 11.81 14.93
C TRP A 117 7.13 12.04 13.49
N ARG A 118 6.51 12.97 12.74
CA ARG A 118 6.98 13.32 11.40
C ARG A 118 8.36 13.96 11.51
N ASP A 119 9.27 13.55 10.64
CA ASP A 119 10.59 14.17 10.54
C ASP A 119 10.39 15.66 10.19
N LYS A 120 11.02 16.54 10.97
CA LYS A 120 11.12 17.95 10.62
C LYS A 120 12.30 18.10 9.67
N GLN A 121 12.02 18.51 8.43
CA GLN A 121 13.04 19.04 7.55
C GLN A 121 13.03 20.56 7.72
N ASP A 122 14.04 21.08 8.40
CA ASP A 122 14.35 22.50 8.37
C ASP A 122 15.19 22.76 7.12
N HIS A 123 14.63 23.51 6.18
CA HIS A 123 15.34 23.95 4.97
C HIS A 123 15.85 25.36 5.23
N GLU A 124 17.14 25.51 5.53
CA GLU A 124 17.79 26.82 5.51
C GLU A 124 18.08 27.21 4.05
N LEU A 125 17.40 28.25 3.57
CA LEU A 125 17.64 28.80 2.24
C LEU A 125 18.85 29.76 2.30
N SER A 126 20.06 29.24 2.08
CA SER A 126 21.31 30.03 2.11
C SER A 126 21.68 30.61 0.73
N GLY A 127 20.75 31.30 0.08
CA GLY A 127 20.97 31.95 -1.21
C GLY A 127 20.56 33.41 -1.20
N GLU A 128 21.31 34.27 -1.90
CA GLU A 128 20.87 35.63 -2.20
C GLU A 128 19.60 35.56 -3.05
N ILE A 129 18.48 36.01 -2.50
CA ILE A 129 17.22 36.13 -3.25
C ILE A 129 17.36 37.33 -4.19
N GLN A 130 17.69 37.07 -5.46
CA GLN A 130 17.58 38.10 -6.49
C GLN A 130 16.12 38.23 -6.92
N VAL A 131 15.41 39.18 -6.33
CA VAL A 131 14.07 39.56 -6.76
C VAL A 131 14.20 40.36 -8.06
N VAL A 132 14.01 39.71 -9.20
CA VAL A 132 13.97 40.38 -10.50
C VAL A 132 12.52 40.73 -10.82
N ASN A 133 12.16 42.01 -10.70
CA ASN A 133 10.85 42.51 -11.11
C ASN A 133 10.81 42.65 -12.64
N LYS A 134 10.35 41.60 -13.33
CA LYS A 134 10.02 41.65 -14.76
C LYS A 134 8.51 41.91 -14.95
N PRO A 135 8.12 42.73 -15.93
CA PRO A 135 6.72 42.82 -16.32
C PRO A 135 6.22 41.46 -16.82
N LEU A 136 4.95 41.15 -16.56
CA LEU A 136 4.33 39.86 -16.86
C LEU A 136 4.45 39.46 -18.34
N SER A 137 4.52 40.45 -19.24
CA SER A 137 4.70 40.25 -20.69
C SER A 137 5.94 39.42 -21.03
N ASP A 138 7.05 39.66 -20.32
CA ASP A 138 8.36 39.12 -20.67
C ASP A 138 8.52 37.64 -20.27
N LEU A 139 7.53 37.07 -19.57
CA LEU A 139 7.53 35.66 -19.15
C LEU A 139 6.89 34.72 -20.17
N PHE A 140 6.15 35.25 -21.14
CA PHE A 140 5.35 34.47 -22.09
C PHE A 140 5.75 34.67 -23.55
N GLU A 141 6.71 35.55 -23.85
CA GLU A 141 7.22 35.76 -25.21
C GLU A 141 8.41 34.84 -25.51
N ASN A 142 8.12 33.57 -25.80
CA ASN A 142 8.88 32.72 -26.72
C ASN A 142 8.21 31.35 -26.82
N ASP A 143 7.23 31.25 -27.72
CA ASP A 143 6.91 30.02 -28.45
C ASP A 143 5.98 30.39 -29.62
N SER A 144 6.58 30.95 -30.66
CA SER A 144 5.95 31.12 -31.97
C SER A 144 7.02 31.05 -33.04
N THR A 145 7.49 29.84 -33.33
CA THR A 145 8.08 29.49 -34.63
C THR A 145 7.67 28.07 -34.98
#